data_AF-A0A7S2NNY3-F1
#
_entry.id   AF-A0A7S2NNY3-F1
#
_cell.length_a   1.000
_cell.length_b   1.000
_cell.length_c   1.000
_cell.angle_alpha   90.00
_cell.angle_beta   90.00
_cell.angle_gamma   90.00
#
_symmetry.space_group_name_H-M   'P 1'
#
loop_
_entity.id
_entity.type
_entity.pdbx_description
1 polymer ?
#
loop_
_entity_poly.entity_id
_entity_poly.type
_entity_poly.pdbx_seq_one_letter_code
_entity_poly.pdbx_strand_id
1 'polypeptide(L)'
;SGTQALLSTLNKHVEELIVYEINSYITEVQEALPESTKLPSYQYGAQGCYLFFEAKLKDIGNYEELHSSVFHSFRRLGNALYLLQLIESAVQSMAMVSLNQMSAKGSDQPAMMAASAISQAWNQAPEESDL
;
A
#
# COMPACT_ATOMS: atom_id res chain seq x y z
N SER A 1 3.22 12.71 17.20
CA SER A 1 3.76 12.69 15.83
C SER A 1 2.62 12.77 14.84
N GLY A 2 2.71 13.59 13.79
CA GLY A 2 1.62 13.80 12.83
C GLY A 2 1.17 12.51 12.10
N THR A 3 2.09 11.56 11.90
CA THR A 3 1.79 10.26 11.28
C THR A 3 0.83 9.40 12.12
N GLN A 4 0.98 9.43 13.44
CA GLN A 4 0.11 8.68 14.36
C GLN A 4 -1.30 9.26 14.38
N ALA A 5 -1.44 10.58 14.33
CA ALA A 5 -2.74 11.24 14.25
C ALA A 5 -3.45 10.98 12.91
N LEU A 6 -2.68 10.92 11.82
CA LEU A 6 -3.20 10.54 10.50
C LEU A 6 -3.70 9.09 10.50
N LEU A 7 -2.91 8.15 11.03
CA LEU A 7 -3.28 6.74 11.13
C LEU A 7 -4.54 6.53 11.97
N SER A 8 -4.66 7.20 13.12
CA SER A 8 -5.87 7.10 13.96
C SER A 8 -7.11 7.65 13.26
N THR A 9 -6.97 8.77 12.56
CA THR A 9 -8.07 9.38 11.79
C THR A 9 -8.49 8.47 10.62
N LEU A 10 -7.52 7.89 9.92
CA LEU A 10 -7.77 7.00 8.80
C LEU A 10 -8.43 5.69 9.27
N ASN A 11 -7.99 5.14 10.39
CA ASN A 11 -8.62 3.95 10.98
C ASN A 11 -10.08 4.21 11.33
N LYS A 12 -10.36 5.34 12.01
CA LYS A 12 -11.73 5.74 12.33
C LYS A 12 -12.58 5.93 11.06
N HIS A 13 -12.01 6.55 10.03
CA HIS A 13 -12.71 6.74 8.76
C HIS A 13 -13.07 5.42 8.08
N VAL A 14 -12.12 4.47 8.05
CA VAL A 14 -12.35 3.13 7.46
C VAL A 14 -13.40 2.36 8.25
N GLU A 15 -13.38 2.44 9.58
CA GLU A 15 -14.38 1.83 10.44
C GLU A 15 -15.79 2.39 10.15
N GLU A 16 -15.94 3.71 10.11
CA GLU A 16 -17.22 4.36 9.80
C GLU A 16 -17.71 3.98 8.39
N LEU A 17 -16.82 3.98 7.40
CA LEU A 17 -17.14 3.63 6.02
C LEU A 17 -17.63 2.18 5.89
N ILE A 18 -16.98 1.23 6.57
CA ILE A 18 -17.36 -0.19 6.52
C ILE A 18 -18.69 -0.42 7.25
N VAL A 19 -18.81 0.11 8.47
CA VAL A 19 -19.94 -0.18 9.35
C VAL A 19 -21.22 0.48 8.84
N TYR A 20 -21.16 1.73 8.39
CA TYR A 20 -22.36 2.51 8.09
C TYR A 20 -22.69 2.60 6.60
N GLU A 21 -21.70 2.67 5.72
CA GLU A 21 -21.95 2.82 4.28
C GLU A 21 -21.93 1.45 3.59
N ILE A 22 -20.79 0.75 3.63
CA ILE A 22 -20.58 -0.46 2.83
C ILE A 22 -21.48 -1.63 3.28
N ASN A 23 -21.68 -1.83 4.59
CA ASN A 23 -22.57 -2.88 5.06
C ASN A 23 -24.01 -2.70 4.59
N SER A 24 -24.54 -1.47 4.60
CA SER A 24 -25.90 -1.19 4.09
C SER A 24 -26.02 -1.59 2.63
N TYR A 25 -25.05 -1.20 1.81
CA TYR A 25 -25.01 -1.57 0.40
C TYR A 25 -24.84 -3.07 0.18
N ILE A 26 -24.04 -3.77 1.00
CA ILE A 26 -23.90 -5.22 0.90
C ILE A 26 -25.24 -5.91 1.18
N THR A 27 -25.96 -5.49 2.22
CA THR A 27 -27.28 -6.06 2.54
C THR A 27 -28.28 -5.83 1.41
N GLU A 28 -28.37 -4.61 0.88
CA GLU A 28 -29.27 -4.29 -0.23
C GLU A 28 -28.92 -5.06 -1.51
N VAL A 29 -27.64 -5.15 -1.85
CA VAL A 29 -27.18 -5.94 -3.01
C VAL A 29 -27.41 -7.44 -2.80
N GLN A 30 -27.28 -7.95 -1.58
CA GLN A 30 -27.59 -9.34 -1.26
C GLN A 30 -29.08 -9.66 -1.40
N GLU A 31 -29.97 -8.73 -1.02
CA GLU A 31 -31.41 -8.87 -1.23
C GLU A 31 -31.79 -8.81 -2.71
N ALA A 32 -31.08 -8.01 -3.50
CA ALA A 32 -31.25 -7.94 -4.95
C ALA A 32 -30.64 -9.13 -5.71
N LEU A 33 -29.75 -9.90 -5.06
CA LEU A 33 -29.13 -11.09 -5.66
C LEU A 33 -30.11 -12.28 -5.62
N PRO A 34 -30.29 -13.01 -6.73
CA PRO A 34 -31.09 -14.23 -6.73
C PRO A 34 -30.47 -15.30 -5.81
N GLU A 35 -31.30 -15.89 -4.93
CA GLU A 35 -30.92 -16.91 -3.93
C GLU A 35 -30.15 -18.11 -4.50
N SER A 36 -30.37 -18.43 -5.77
CA SER A 36 -29.63 -19.48 -6.48
C SER A 36 -29.39 -19.09 -7.94
N THR A 37 -28.11 -18.98 -8.29
CA THR A 37 -27.67 -18.86 -9.69
C THR A 37 -26.75 -20.03 -10.01
N LYS A 38 -27.32 -21.08 -10.61
CA LYS A 38 -26.52 -22.16 -11.20
C LYS A 38 -25.84 -21.64 -12.46
N LEU A 39 -24.60 -22.08 -12.69
CA LEU A 39 -23.90 -21.76 -13.93
C LEU A 39 -24.63 -22.43 -15.11
N PRO A 40 -24.93 -21.67 -16.18
CA PRO A 40 -25.57 -22.24 -17.37
C PRO A 40 -24.64 -23.24 -18.06
N SER A 41 -25.24 -24.30 -18.61
CA SER A 41 -24.51 -25.33 -19.38
C SER A 41 -23.84 -24.73 -20.61
N TYR A 42 -22.66 -25.24 -20.99
CA TYR A 42 -21.96 -24.79 -22.20
C TYR A 42 -22.79 -24.95 -23.48
N GLN A 43 -23.77 -25.85 -23.48
CA GLN A 43 -24.66 -26.14 -24.61
C GLN A 43 -25.50 -24.93 -25.06
N TYR A 44 -25.71 -23.95 -24.18
CA TYR A 44 -26.43 -22.72 -24.50
C TYR A 44 -25.60 -21.72 -25.33
N GLY A 45 -24.29 -21.97 -25.50
CA GLY A 45 -23.37 -21.07 -26.17
C GLY A 45 -23.21 -19.72 -25.46
N ALA A 46 -22.36 -18.85 -26.01
CA ALA A 46 -22.07 -17.55 -25.41
C ALA A 46 -23.31 -16.65 -25.28
N GLN A 47 -24.15 -16.62 -26.33
CA GLN A 47 -25.36 -15.79 -26.35
C GLN A 47 -26.38 -16.24 -25.30
N GLY A 48 -26.61 -17.55 -25.17
CA GLY A 48 -27.57 -18.08 -24.19
C GLY A 48 -27.08 -17.86 -22.74
N CYS A 49 -25.78 -18.02 -22.50
CA CYS A 49 -25.19 -17.70 -21.20
C CYS A 49 -25.30 -16.20 -20.87
N TYR A 50 -25.09 -15.31 -21.84
CA TYR A 50 -25.23 -13.86 -21.63
C TYR A 50 -26.67 -13.49 -21.24
N LEU A 51 -27.66 -13.92 -22.02
CA LEU A 51 -29.08 -13.63 -21.75
C LEU A 51 -29.54 -14.19 -20.40
N PHE A 52 -29.00 -15.34 -19.99
CA PHE A 52 -29.25 -15.92 -18.67
C PHE A 52 -28.78 -14.98 -17.55
N PHE A 53 -27.56 -14.45 -17.62
CA PHE A 53 -27.03 -13.52 -16.62
C PHE A 53 -27.70 -12.15 -16.70
N GLU A 54 -28.01 -11.65 -17.90
CA GLU A 54 -28.73 -10.40 -18.10
C GLU A 54 -30.09 -10.43 -17.41
N ALA A 55 -30.86 -11.52 -17.59
CA ALA A 55 -32.15 -11.67 -16.93
C ALA A 55 -32.02 -11.84 -15.41
N LYS A 56 -30.99 -12.56 -14.94
CA LYS A 56 -30.78 -12.87 -13.50
C LYS A 56 -30.22 -11.71 -12.69
N LEU A 57 -29.41 -10.85 -13.31
CA LEU A 57 -28.74 -9.72 -12.65
C LEU A 57 -29.39 -8.38 -13.00
N LYS A 58 -30.55 -8.40 -13.69
CA LYS A 58 -31.27 -7.21 -14.12
C LYS A 58 -31.56 -6.25 -12.98
N ASP A 59 -31.97 -6.77 -11.83
CA ASP A 59 -32.35 -5.95 -10.68
C ASP A 59 -31.14 -5.24 -10.06
N ILE A 60 -29.97 -5.89 -10.05
CA ILE A 60 -28.70 -5.29 -9.64
C ILE A 60 -28.22 -4.28 -10.69
N GLY A 61 -28.32 -4.61 -11.97
CA GLY A 61 -27.92 -3.72 -13.06
C GLY A 61 -28.73 -2.42 -13.12
N ASN A 62 -29.98 -2.46 -12.64
CA ASN A 62 -30.87 -1.31 -12.54
C ASN A 62 -30.84 -0.62 -11.16
N TYR A 63 -29.99 -1.07 -10.24
CA TYR A 63 -29.83 -0.41 -8.95
C TYR A 63 -29.18 0.97 -9.16
N GLU A 64 -29.99 2.02 -9.05
CA GLU A 64 -29.63 3.40 -9.41
C GLU A 64 -28.40 3.89 -8.64
N GLU A 65 -28.25 3.49 -7.38
CA GLU A 65 -27.15 3.89 -6.52
C GLU A 65 -25.87 3.07 -6.70
N LEU A 66 -25.87 2.03 -7.55
CA LEU A 66 -24.73 1.14 -7.74
C LEU A 66 -23.47 1.91 -8.17
N HIS A 67 -23.63 2.78 -9.17
CA HIS A 67 -22.52 3.53 -9.73
C HIS A 67 -22.18 4.79 -8.94
N SER A 68 -23.19 5.51 -8.44
CA SER A 68 -23.00 6.78 -7.74
C SER A 68 -22.48 6.60 -6.32
N SER A 69 -22.94 5.56 -5.62
CA SER A 69 -22.78 5.45 -4.17
C SER A 69 -22.01 4.19 -3.78
N VAL A 70 -22.40 3.01 -4.27
CA VAL A 70 -21.73 1.74 -3.92
C VAL A 70 -20.29 1.74 -4.40
N PHE A 71 -20.05 1.90 -5.71
CA PHE A 71 -18.70 1.93 -6.26
C PHE A 71 -17.87 3.11 -5.76
N HIS A 72 -18.52 4.23 -5.43
CA HIS A 72 -17.84 5.36 -4.80
C HIS A 72 -17.31 4.99 -3.40
N SER A 73 -18.13 4.34 -2.58
CA SER A 73 -17.78 3.89 -1.23
C SER A 73 -16.65 2.84 -1.26
N PHE A 74 -16.73 1.86 -2.16
CA PHE A 74 -15.63 0.91 -2.36
C PHE A 74 -14.35 1.57 -2.85
N ARG A 75 -14.44 2.59 -3.71
CA ARG A 75 -13.27 3.36 -4.14
C ARG A 75 -12.65 4.13 -2.98
N ARG A 76 -13.46 4.76 -2.13
CA ARG A 76 -12.99 5.44 -0.91
C ARG A 76 -12.25 4.48 0.01
N LEU A 77 -12.79 3.28 0.23
CA LEU A 77 -12.15 2.24 1.03
C LEU A 77 -10.81 1.81 0.42
N GLY A 78 -10.79 1.50 -0.88
CA GLY A 78 -9.58 1.09 -1.59
C GLY A 78 -8.49 2.17 -1.53
N ASN A 79 -8.86 3.44 -1.72
CA ASN A 79 -7.93 4.55 -1.61
C ASN A 79 -7.37 4.71 -0.19
N ALA A 80 -8.19 4.50 0.85
CA ALA A 80 -7.74 4.54 2.24
C ALA A 80 -6.70 3.43 2.54
N LEU A 81 -6.96 2.21 2.07
CA LEU A 81 -6.03 1.08 2.20
C LEU A 81 -4.74 1.31 1.40
N TYR A 82 -4.86 1.83 0.18
CA TYR A 82 -3.69 2.16 -0.63
C TYR A 82 -2.85 3.27 -0.01
N LEU A 83 -3.48 4.29 0.60
CA LEU A 83 -2.77 5.33 1.34
C LEU A 83 -1.99 4.75 2.53
N LEU A 84 -2.57 3.82 3.29
CA LEU A 84 -1.86 3.11 4.36
C LEU A 84 -0.60 2.42 3.83
N GLN A 85 -0.73 1.71 2.71
CA GLN A 85 0.40 1.03 2.06
C GLN A 85 1.48 2.00 1.59
N LEU A 86 1.10 3.15 1.01
CA LEU A 86 2.04 4.19 0.60
C LEU A 86 2.80 4.79 1.78
N ILE A 87 2.11 5.04 2.89
CA ILE A 87 2.73 5.56 4.12
C ILE A 87 3.71 4.53 4.68
N GLU A 88 3.33 3.27 4.75
CA GLU A 88 4.20 2.19 5.21
C GLU A 88 5.47 2.09 4.33
N SER A 89 5.29 2.10 3.01
CA SER A 89 6.41 2.07 2.06
C SER A 89 7.35 3.27 2.22
N ALA A 90 6.79 4.47 2.45
CA ALA A 90 7.57 5.67 2.68
C ALA A 90 8.36 5.60 4.01
N VAL A 91 7.75 5.08 5.08
CA VAL A 91 8.42 4.88 6.37
C VAL A 91 9.57 3.89 6.25
N GLN A 92 9.35 2.75 5.58
CA GLN A 92 10.41 1.77 5.32
C GLN A 92 11.57 2.37 4.50
N SER A 93 11.25 3.14 3.47
CA SER A 93 12.26 3.81 2.63
C SER A 93 13.08 4.83 3.43
N MET A 94 12.43 5.65 4.27
CA MET A 94 13.13 6.60 5.15
C MET A 94 14.04 5.90 6.16
N ALA A 95 13.58 4.79 6.74
CA ALA A 95 14.37 3.99 7.67
C ALA A 95 15.62 3.40 7.00
N MET A 96 15.48 2.86 5.78
CA MET A 96 16.59 2.32 5.00
C MET A 96 17.64 3.39 4.67
N VAL A 97 17.21 4.57 4.21
CA VAL A 97 18.13 5.68 3.93
C VAL A 97 18.88 6.11 5.19
N SER A 98 18.18 6.21 6.31
CA SER A 98 18.79 6.59 7.60
C SER A 98 19.84 5.57 8.04
N LEU A 99 19.55 4.27 7.90
CA LEU A 99 20.49 3.20 8.24
C LEU A 99 21.75 3.22 7.36
N ASN A 100 21.59 3.45 6.06
CA ASN A 100 22.71 3.57 5.13
C ASN A 100 23.61 4.78 5.46
N GLN A 101 23.02 5.90 5.86
CA GLN A 101 23.77 7.08 6.29
C GLN A 101 24.50 6.86 7.62
N MET A 102 23.91 6.10 8.55
CA MET A 102 24.57 5.70 9.80
C MET A 102 25.76 4.77 9.56
N SER A 103 25.63 3.82 8.61
CA SER A 103 26.73 2.93 8.24
C SER A 103 27.89 3.68 7.57
N ALA A 104 27.61 4.63 6.67
CA ALA A 104 28.63 5.45 6.02
C ALA A 104 29.40 6.37 6.98
N LYS A 105 28.77 6.79 8.09
CA LYS A 105 29.42 7.63 9.11
C LYS A 105 30.21 6.82 10.14
N GLY A 106 29.96 5.51 10.23
CA GLY A 106 30.52 4.62 11.25
C GLY A 106 31.78 3.84 10.84
N SER A 107 32.08 3.68 9.54
CA SER A 107 33.10 2.70 9.12
C SER A 107 34.49 3.22 8.78
N ASP A 108 34.72 4.51 8.48
CA ASP A 108 36.05 4.89 7.92
C ASP A 108 36.69 6.18 8.42
N GLN A 109 36.04 7.01 9.24
CA GLN A 109 36.66 8.29 9.62
C GLN A 109 37.86 8.20 10.58
N PRO A 110 37.83 7.42 11.68
CA PRO A 110 38.98 7.38 12.58
C PRO A 110 40.14 6.54 12.01
N ALA A 111 39.85 5.44 11.30
CA ALA A 111 40.87 4.55 10.75
C ALA A 111 41.58 5.15 9.53
N MET A 112 40.85 5.79 8.59
CA MET A 112 41.50 6.46 7.45
C MET A 112 42.26 7.71 7.87
N MET A 113 41.77 8.48 8.86
CA MET A 113 42.54 9.61 9.38
C MET A 113 43.81 9.14 10.09
N ALA A 114 43.75 8.08 10.91
CA ALA A 114 44.92 7.48 11.54
C ALA A 114 45.91 6.91 10.51
N ALA A 115 45.44 6.21 9.48
CA ALA A 115 46.29 5.70 8.41
C ALA A 115 46.97 6.82 7.61
N SER A 116 46.25 7.92 7.33
CA SER A 116 46.84 9.09 6.64
C SER A 116 47.87 9.82 7.52
N ALA A 117 47.62 9.91 8.83
CA ALA A 117 48.55 10.54 9.78
C ALA A 117 49.83 9.71 9.94
N ILE A 118 49.72 8.38 9.99
CA ILE A 118 50.87 7.48 10.01
C ILE A 118 51.65 7.61 8.71
N SER A 119 51.00 7.57 7.54
CA SER A 119 51.68 7.73 6.24
C SER A 119 52.40 9.07 6.11
N GLN A 120 51.83 10.16 6.63
CA GLN A 120 52.49 11.47 6.66
C GLN A 120 53.70 11.50 7.61
N ALA A 121 53.61 10.85 8.77
CA ALA A 121 54.73 10.75 9.71
C ALA A 121 55.91 9.94 9.15
N TRP A 122 55.63 8.85 8.41
CA TRP A 122 56.66 8.06 7.73
C TRP A 122 57.34 8.82 6.58
N ASN A 123 56.61 9.69 5.88
CA ASN A 123 57.18 10.56 4.83
C ASN A 123 57.94 11.79 5.37
N GLN A 124 57.91 12.03 6.69
CA GLN A 124 58.64 13.11 7.35
C GLN A 124 59.84 12.62 8.18
N ALA A 125 60.08 11.31 8.23
CA ALA A 125 61.33 10.80 8.80
C ALA A 125 62.48 11.36 7.95
N PRO A 126 63.41 12.15 8.54
CA PRO A 126 64.60 12.55 7.80
C PRO A 126 65.34 11.27 7.45
N GLU A 127 65.83 11.16 6.21
CA GLU A 127 66.91 10.24 5.93
C GLU A 127 68.02 10.59 6.92
N GLU A 128 68.19 9.76 7.97
CA GLU A 128 69.41 9.75 8.76
C GLU A 128 70.52 9.40 7.80
N SER A 129 71.07 10.47 7.22
CA SER A 129 72.36 10.53 6.56
C SER A 129 73.37 9.88 7.49
N ASP A 130 73.95 8.78 7.00
CA ASP A 130 75.23 8.18 7.35
C ASP A 130 76.03 8.92 8.42
N LEU A 131 76.30 8.23 9.55
CA LEU A 131 77.64 8.05 10.12
C LEU A 131 77.65 6.85 11.09
#